data_AF-A0A1A9GK08-F1
#
_entry.id   AF-A0A1A9GK08-F1
#
_cell.length_a   1.000
_cell.length_b   1.000
_cell.length_c   1.000
_cell.angle_alpha   90.00
_cell.angle_beta   90.00
_cell.angle_gamma   90.00
#
_symmetry.space_group_name_H-M   'P 1'
#
loop_
_entity.id
_entity.type
_entity.pdbx_description
1 polymer ?
#
loop_
_entity_poly.entity_id
_entity_poly.type
_entity_poly.pdbx_seq_one_letter_code
_entity_poly.pdbx_strand_id
1 'polypeptide(L)'
;MPTTPLTRLAGVVTSLTLLLAGLSLAPAQAAEPSSSAPAADSTADRSRTKPLKVTTVGVSCECGGAGYHWGWRVVSLQFKGVRKGHTYRAFVDGDRATETQSYGYASFSGVDHDFQHGETYSFRVKEYKRKRLVRTSKAKRYTIPTPVAHPEQAFLGVVEGEGEDFLVAGRTYSVSYEGQWQEGIQFAKGVDRFSTADGGFGWYEEEGYPLPWTEHAPDASLTLSPTEEHLGQSWNIYVVGSRPAPKDVPSQGIEAGDPVRGSEWGHRWYVSIISEEQAAELEG
;
A
#
# COMPACT_ATOMS: atom_id res chain seq x y z
N MET A 1 -36.62 -27.12 -23.49
CA MET A 1 -36.09 -26.67 -24.80
C MET A 1 -34.58 -26.50 -24.70
N PRO A 2 -33.82 -26.53 -25.81
CA PRO A 2 -32.50 -27.16 -25.84
C PRO A 2 -31.33 -26.30 -25.38
N THR A 3 -30.24 -26.98 -25.03
CA THR A 3 -28.92 -26.47 -24.65
C THR A 3 -27.97 -26.33 -25.86
N THR A 4 -26.81 -25.70 -25.61
CA THR A 4 -25.55 -25.66 -26.42
C THR A 4 -25.46 -24.63 -27.55
N PRO A 5 -24.25 -24.27 -28.04
CA PRO A 5 -22.90 -24.65 -27.58
C PRO A 5 -21.89 -23.50 -27.31
N LEU A 6 -20.85 -23.84 -26.54
CA LEU A 6 -19.53 -23.16 -26.59
C LEU A 6 -18.88 -23.32 -27.97
N THR A 7 -18.22 -22.28 -28.48
CA THR A 7 -17.26 -22.40 -29.58
C THR A 7 -15.90 -21.85 -29.17
N ARG A 8 -14.90 -22.74 -29.04
CA ARG A 8 -13.49 -22.36 -28.96
C ARG A 8 -12.97 -22.08 -30.37
N LEU A 9 -12.13 -21.06 -30.52
CA LEU A 9 -11.23 -20.93 -31.67
C LEU A 9 -9.79 -20.77 -31.18
N ALA A 10 -8.96 -21.74 -31.53
CA ALA A 10 -7.51 -21.65 -31.43
C ALA A 10 -6.96 -21.33 -32.82
N GLY A 11 -5.94 -20.47 -32.91
CA GLY A 11 -5.30 -20.08 -34.17
C GLY A 11 -3.85 -19.68 -33.95
N VAL A 12 -2.93 -20.60 -34.25
CA VAL A 12 -1.47 -20.40 -34.25
C VAL A 12 -1.00 -20.28 -35.70
N VAL A 13 -0.08 -19.34 -36.00
CA VAL A 13 0.97 -19.35 -37.07
C VAL A 13 1.80 -18.05 -36.87
N THR A 14 3.05 -17.98 -36.39
CA THR A 14 4.39 -18.37 -36.92
C THR A 14 4.87 -17.77 -38.25
N SER A 15 5.84 -16.84 -38.19
CA SER A 15 6.96 -16.53 -39.13
C SER A 15 7.78 -15.38 -38.51
N LEU A 16 9.11 -15.30 -38.33
CA LEU A 16 10.34 -15.93 -38.86
C LEU A 16 10.89 -15.43 -40.21
N THR A 17 11.88 -14.51 -40.18
CA THR A 17 13.17 -14.47 -40.94
C THR A 17 13.93 -13.16 -40.56
N LEU A 18 15.24 -13.12 -40.24
CA LEU A 18 16.47 -13.22 -41.10
C LEU A 18 16.55 -12.03 -42.10
N LEU A 19 17.66 -11.31 -42.37
CA LEU A 19 19.13 -11.38 -42.12
C LEU A 19 19.67 -9.93 -41.80
N LEU A 20 20.96 -9.51 -41.80
CA LEU A 20 22.26 -10.08 -42.21
C LEU A 20 23.43 -9.63 -41.28
N ALA A 21 24.54 -9.08 -41.83
CA ALA A 21 25.80 -8.77 -41.12
C ALA A 21 26.49 -7.48 -41.62
N GLY A 22 27.49 -7.00 -40.86
CA GLY A 22 28.50 -6.03 -41.29
C GLY A 22 29.83 -6.24 -40.54
N LEU A 23 30.86 -6.73 -41.22
CA LEU A 23 32.23 -6.93 -40.71
C LEU A 23 33.15 -5.76 -41.09
N SER A 24 34.17 -5.47 -40.27
CA SER A 24 35.41 -4.81 -40.68
C SER A 24 36.62 -5.20 -39.80
N LEU A 25 37.78 -5.38 -40.44
CA LEU A 25 39.12 -5.66 -39.89
C LEU A 25 40.08 -4.53 -40.39
N ALA A 26 41.23 -4.19 -39.83
CA ALA A 26 41.97 -4.46 -38.56
C ALA A 26 43.09 -3.34 -38.53
N PRO A 27 44.39 -3.51 -38.16
CA PRO A 27 45.09 -4.43 -37.26
C PRO A 27 46.06 -3.76 -36.23
N ALA A 28 46.59 -4.58 -35.32
CA ALA A 28 47.93 -4.58 -34.68
C ALA A 28 48.68 -3.27 -34.28
N GLN A 29 49.11 -3.23 -33.01
CA GLN A 29 50.52 -3.00 -32.65
C GLN A 29 50.84 -3.65 -31.28
N ALA A 30 52.09 -4.06 -31.07
CA ALA A 30 52.54 -4.78 -29.87
C ALA A 30 53.63 -4.00 -29.11
N ALA A 31 53.59 -4.02 -27.78
CA ALA A 31 54.70 -3.64 -26.92
C ALA A 31 54.57 -4.28 -25.51
N GLU A 32 55.56 -5.10 -25.18
CA GLU A 32 56.01 -5.48 -23.82
C GLU A 32 57.54 -5.18 -23.79
N PRO A 33 58.24 -5.09 -22.64
CA PRO A 33 57.91 -5.69 -21.33
C PRO A 33 58.23 -4.82 -20.08
N SER A 34 58.13 -5.47 -18.91
CA SER A 34 58.89 -5.21 -17.67
C SER A 34 58.40 -4.14 -16.68
N SER A 35 57.77 -4.60 -15.59
CA SER A 35 58.23 -4.28 -14.22
C SER A 35 57.71 -5.32 -13.22
N SER A 36 58.53 -5.73 -12.27
CA SER A 36 58.27 -6.82 -11.33
C SER A 36 57.88 -6.32 -9.92
N ALA A 37 56.69 -6.73 -9.45
CA ALA A 37 56.26 -6.80 -8.04
C ALA A 37 56.19 -5.44 -7.27
N PRO A 38 55.38 -5.32 -6.19
CA PRO A 38 55.24 -6.27 -5.10
C PRO A 38 53.88 -6.98 -5.02
N ALA A 39 53.82 -8.02 -4.19
CA ALA A 39 52.57 -8.64 -3.80
C ALA A 39 51.68 -7.62 -3.06
N ALA A 40 50.54 -7.26 -3.65
CA ALA A 40 49.50 -6.55 -2.93
C ALA A 40 48.88 -7.52 -1.91
N ASP A 41 49.03 -7.18 -0.64
CA ASP A 41 48.56 -7.92 0.52
C ASP A 41 47.17 -8.52 0.31
N SER A 42 47.02 -9.80 0.63
CA SER A 42 45.71 -10.46 0.67
C SER A 42 44.89 -10.08 1.92
N THR A 43 45.02 -8.84 2.39
CA THR A 43 44.04 -8.18 3.26
C THR A 43 42.81 -7.78 2.44
N ALA A 44 42.24 -8.80 1.78
CA ALA A 44 40.93 -8.72 1.15
C ALA A 44 39.96 -8.10 2.14
N ASP A 45 39.30 -7.03 1.69
CA ASP A 45 38.45 -6.15 2.47
C ASP A 45 37.27 -6.91 3.10
N ARG A 46 37.55 -7.57 4.23
CA ARG A 46 36.57 -8.14 5.15
C ARG A 46 35.90 -7.05 5.99
N SER A 47 36.15 -5.76 5.73
CA SER A 47 35.42 -4.70 6.39
C SER A 47 33.97 -4.68 5.89
N ARG A 48 33.12 -5.30 6.71
CA ARG A 48 31.68 -4.99 6.81
C ARG A 48 30.90 -5.11 5.50
N THR A 49 30.95 -6.28 4.89
CA THR A 49 29.86 -6.73 4.01
C THR A 49 28.56 -6.82 4.81
N LYS A 50 27.80 -5.71 4.88
CA LYS A 50 26.58 -5.56 5.69
C LYS A 50 25.66 -6.78 5.49
N PRO A 51 25.21 -7.46 6.57
CA PRO A 51 24.39 -8.65 6.46
C PRO A 51 23.06 -8.35 5.76
N LEU A 52 22.59 -9.28 4.92
CA LEU A 52 21.27 -9.18 4.29
C LEU A 52 20.20 -9.51 5.33
N LYS A 53 19.35 -8.55 5.67
CA LYS A 53 18.33 -8.68 6.73
C LYS A 53 17.04 -7.97 6.35
N VAL A 54 15.91 -8.66 6.42
CA VAL A 54 14.58 -8.04 6.52
C VAL A 54 14.52 -7.28 7.84
N THR A 55 14.36 -5.96 7.78
CA THR A 55 14.25 -5.10 8.96
C THR A 55 12.81 -5.00 9.42
N THR A 56 11.90 -4.78 8.48
CA THR A 56 10.49 -4.49 8.73
C THR A 56 9.63 -5.32 7.80
N VAL A 57 8.53 -5.85 8.34
CA VAL A 57 7.38 -6.33 7.59
C VAL A 57 6.25 -5.40 8.01
N GLY A 58 5.72 -4.63 7.09
CA GLY A 58 4.51 -3.83 7.28
C GLY A 58 3.37 -4.46 6.51
N VAL A 59 2.14 -4.26 7.00
CA VAL A 59 0.94 -4.40 6.19
C VAL A 59 0.43 -2.99 5.93
N SER A 60 0.07 -2.70 4.70
CA SER A 60 -0.47 -1.42 4.26
C SER A 60 -1.61 -1.63 3.26
N CYS A 61 -2.53 -0.69 3.20
CA CYS A 61 -3.36 -0.49 2.02
C CYS A 61 -2.54 0.18 0.91
N GLU A 62 -2.80 -0.14 -0.35
CA GLU A 62 -2.15 0.46 -1.53
C GLU A 62 -3.16 1.24 -2.38
N CYS A 63 -3.59 2.40 -1.89
CA CYS A 63 -4.21 3.45 -2.70
C CYS A 63 -4.08 4.81 -2.01
N GLY A 64 -3.92 5.88 -2.80
CA GLY A 64 -3.61 7.23 -2.29
C GLY A 64 -4.81 7.89 -1.62
N GLY A 65 -4.59 8.38 -0.39
CA GLY A 65 -5.62 8.92 0.51
C GLY A 65 -5.68 8.12 1.82
N ALA A 66 -5.14 8.69 2.89
CA ALA A 66 -5.18 8.27 4.30
C ALA A 66 -4.55 6.92 4.65
N GLY A 67 -4.20 6.09 3.67
CA GLY A 67 -3.57 4.79 3.92
C GLY A 67 -4.48 3.73 4.55
N TYR A 68 -5.80 3.98 4.66
CA TYR A 68 -6.76 3.12 5.35
C TYR A 68 -7.92 2.66 4.44
N HIS A 69 -7.66 1.77 3.47
CA HIS A 69 -8.71 1.25 2.58
C HIS A 69 -8.72 -0.27 2.28
N TRP A 70 -9.53 -1.00 3.07
CA TRP A 70 -10.35 -2.16 2.65
C TRP A 70 -9.69 -3.35 1.94
N GLY A 71 -9.37 -4.39 2.73
CA GLY A 71 -9.25 -5.78 2.24
C GLY A 71 -7.99 -6.11 1.40
N TRP A 72 -7.32 -5.12 0.82
CA TRP A 72 -6.11 -5.31 0.03
C TRP A 72 -4.88 -5.37 0.93
N ARG A 73 -4.49 -6.59 1.30
CA ARG A 73 -3.40 -6.90 2.24
C ARG A 73 -2.01 -6.70 1.60
N VAL A 74 -1.60 -5.47 1.30
CA VAL A 74 -0.26 -5.25 0.71
C VAL A 74 0.80 -5.41 1.78
N VAL A 75 1.54 -6.52 1.70
CA VAL A 75 2.63 -6.83 2.62
C VAL A 75 3.92 -6.25 2.07
N SER A 76 4.51 -5.34 2.85
CA SER A 76 5.63 -4.49 2.45
C SER A 76 6.87 -4.83 3.27
N LEU A 77 7.92 -5.34 2.61
CA LEU A 77 9.20 -5.69 3.20
C LEU A 77 10.24 -4.61 2.98
N GLN A 78 10.83 -4.13 4.06
CA GLN A 78 12.08 -3.36 4.02
C GLN A 78 13.26 -4.27 4.35
N PHE A 79 14.36 -4.18 3.60
CA PHE A 79 15.56 -4.97 3.86
C PHE A 79 16.87 -4.19 3.66
N LYS A 80 17.80 -4.39 4.59
CA LYS A 80 19.14 -3.77 4.57
C LYS A 80 20.20 -4.78 4.12
N GLY A 81 21.32 -4.26 3.61
CA GLY A 81 22.46 -5.06 3.13
C GLY A 81 22.52 -5.28 1.61
N VAL A 82 21.76 -4.49 0.83
CA VAL A 82 21.81 -4.48 -0.64
C VAL A 82 23.19 -4.05 -1.19
N ARG A 83 23.49 -4.44 -2.44
CA ARG A 83 24.74 -4.23 -3.15
C ARG A 83 24.46 -3.92 -4.62
N LYS A 84 25.25 -3.02 -5.21
CA LYS A 84 25.18 -2.70 -6.64
C LYS A 84 25.42 -3.96 -7.51
N GLY A 85 24.71 -4.08 -8.63
CA GLY A 85 24.87 -5.17 -9.59
C GLY A 85 24.38 -6.55 -9.13
N HIS A 86 23.53 -6.62 -8.10
CA HIS A 86 22.85 -7.83 -7.64
C HIS A 86 21.35 -7.66 -7.78
N THR A 87 20.62 -8.77 -7.98
CA THR A 87 19.16 -8.80 -7.96
C THR A 87 18.67 -9.42 -6.67
N TYR A 88 17.49 -8.99 -6.21
CA TYR A 88 16.88 -9.50 -4.99
C TYR A 88 15.52 -10.09 -5.33
N ARG A 89 15.12 -11.13 -4.61
CA ARG A 89 13.78 -11.72 -4.67
C ARG A 89 13.33 -12.00 -3.26
N ALA A 90 12.12 -11.54 -2.92
CA ALA A 90 11.49 -11.83 -1.65
C ALA A 90 10.70 -13.14 -1.74
N PHE A 91 10.58 -13.87 -0.64
CA PHE A 91 9.92 -15.16 -0.55
C PHE A 91 9.04 -15.20 0.70
N VAL A 92 7.83 -15.72 0.54
CA VAL A 92 6.86 -16.03 1.60
C VAL A 92 6.81 -17.55 1.76
N ASP A 93 7.06 -18.03 2.97
CA ASP A 93 7.09 -19.45 3.43
C ASP A 93 8.01 -20.45 2.70
N GLY A 94 8.45 -20.13 1.49
CA GLY A 94 9.38 -20.93 0.70
C GLY A 94 9.20 -20.73 -0.80
N ASP A 95 7.97 -20.46 -1.22
CA ASP A 95 7.47 -20.93 -2.52
C ASP A 95 7.36 -19.84 -3.59
N ARG A 96 6.65 -18.74 -3.31
CA ARG A 96 6.36 -17.69 -4.31
C ARG A 96 7.23 -16.44 -4.11
N ALA A 97 7.65 -15.84 -5.21
CA ALA A 97 8.55 -14.69 -5.23
C ALA A 97 8.16 -13.64 -6.28
N THR A 98 8.21 -12.37 -5.88
CA THR A 98 8.20 -11.21 -6.79
C THR A 98 9.64 -10.81 -7.15
N GLU A 99 9.85 -10.31 -8.38
CA GLU A 99 11.15 -9.75 -8.77
C GLU A 99 11.30 -8.34 -8.21
N THR A 100 12.16 -8.17 -7.20
CA THR A 100 12.40 -6.84 -6.64
C THR A 100 13.48 -6.15 -7.46
N GLN A 101 13.07 -5.14 -8.24
CA GLN A 101 14.02 -4.32 -8.98
C GLN A 101 14.71 -3.34 -8.02
N SER A 102 15.90 -3.73 -7.55
CA SER A 102 16.98 -2.85 -7.08
C SER A 102 16.85 -2.07 -5.77
N TYR A 103 15.66 -1.77 -5.23
CA TYR A 103 15.50 -0.69 -4.23
C TYR A 103 15.38 -1.06 -2.74
N GLY A 104 15.77 -2.27 -2.30
CA GLY A 104 15.78 -2.62 -0.86
C GLY A 104 14.37 -2.73 -0.23
N TYR A 105 13.36 -2.75 -1.08
CA TYR A 105 11.93 -2.82 -0.78
C TYR A 105 11.29 -3.92 -1.63
N ALA A 106 10.24 -4.54 -1.12
CA ALA A 106 9.38 -5.47 -1.86
C ALA A 106 7.94 -5.30 -1.36
N SER A 107 6.97 -5.12 -2.26
CA SER A 107 5.56 -5.30 -1.95
C SER A 107 5.06 -6.65 -2.48
N PHE A 108 4.06 -7.19 -1.81
CA PHE A 108 3.24 -8.31 -2.25
C PHE A 108 1.78 -7.89 -2.11
N SER A 109 0.95 -8.05 -3.16
CA SER A 109 -0.49 -7.84 -2.99
C SER A 109 -1.10 -8.94 -2.12
N GLY A 110 -2.21 -8.62 -1.46
CA GLY A 110 -2.95 -9.60 -0.65
C GLY A 110 -3.52 -10.75 -1.49
N VAL A 111 -3.89 -10.43 -2.73
CA VAL A 111 -4.55 -11.32 -3.69
C VAL A 111 -3.54 -12.27 -4.36
N ASP A 112 -2.28 -11.85 -4.53
CA ASP A 112 -1.23 -12.71 -5.11
C ASP A 112 -0.74 -13.82 -4.17
N HIS A 113 -1.05 -13.73 -2.87
CA HIS A 113 -0.43 -14.55 -1.84
C HIS A 113 -1.40 -15.12 -0.79
N ASP A 114 -2.71 -14.89 -0.93
CA ASP A 114 -3.77 -15.43 -0.05
C ASP A 114 -3.49 -15.27 1.46
N PHE A 115 -2.87 -14.14 1.86
CA PHE A 115 -2.55 -13.85 3.26
C PHE A 115 -3.82 -13.87 4.12
N GLN A 116 -3.90 -14.72 5.13
CA GLN A 116 -5.04 -14.83 6.05
C GLN A 116 -4.79 -14.02 7.33
N HIS A 117 -5.85 -13.49 7.91
CA HIS A 117 -5.78 -12.79 9.20
C HIS A 117 -5.53 -13.77 10.35
N GLY A 118 -4.71 -13.38 11.32
CA GLY A 118 -4.27 -14.23 12.43
C GLY A 118 -3.12 -15.19 12.08
N GLU A 119 -2.88 -15.44 10.79
CA GLU A 119 -1.84 -16.38 10.34
C GLU A 119 -0.44 -15.76 10.32
N THR A 120 0.58 -16.63 10.51
CA THR A 120 1.97 -16.21 10.73
C THR A 120 2.93 -16.70 9.64
N TYR A 121 3.33 -15.77 8.78
CA TYR A 121 4.14 -16.01 7.58
C TYR A 121 5.64 -15.79 7.83
N SER A 122 6.49 -16.56 7.14
CA SER A 122 7.96 -16.48 7.18
C SER A 122 8.52 -15.77 5.94
N PHE A 123 8.90 -14.52 6.09
CA PHE A 123 9.49 -13.71 5.03
C PHE A 123 11.02 -13.85 4.95
N ARG A 124 11.55 -14.03 3.74
CA ARG A 124 13.00 -14.10 3.45
C ARG A 124 13.34 -13.33 2.19
N VAL A 125 14.53 -12.71 2.14
CA VAL A 125 15.07 -12.12 0.91
C VAL A 125 16.29 -12.92 0.47
N LYS A 126 16.32 -13.31 -0.81
CA LYS A 126 17.44 -13.98 -1.47
C LYS A 126 18.11 -13.03 -2.46
N GLU A 127 19.44 -12.95 -2.41
CA GLU A 127 20.29 -12.15 -3.30
C GLU A 127 20.92 -13.03 -4.37
N TYR A 128 20.86 -12.59 -5.62
CA TYR A 128 21.42 -13.29 -6.77
C TYR A 128 22.41 -12.39 -7.54
N LYS A 129 23.49 -13.00 -8.04
CA LYS A 129 24.45 -12.38 -8.96
C LYS A 129 24.53 -13.24 -10.22
N ARG A 130 24.15 -12.68 -11.37
CA ARG A 130 24.12 -13.40 -12.66
C ARG A 130 23.44 -14.78 -12.54
N LYS A 131 22.21 -14.81 -12.02
CA LYS A 131 21.37 -15.99 -11.71
C LYS A 131 21.84 -16.92 -10.57
N ARG A 132 23.08 -16.81 -10.07
CA ARG A 132 23.55 -17.61 -8.91
C ARG A 132 23.11 -16.98 -7.58
N LEU A 133 22.52 -17.78 -6.68
CA LEU A 133 22.23 -17.39 -5.29
C LEU A 133 23.53 -17.09 -4.53
N VAL A 134 23.59 -15.94 -3.84
CA VAL A 134 24.78 -15.46 -3.11
C VAL A 134 24.52 -15.39 -1.60
N ARG A 135 23.36 -14.86 -1.18
CA ARG A 135 22.96 -14.76 0.23
C ARG A 135 21.45 -14.97 0.39
N THR A 136 21.06 -15.46 1.55
CA THR A 136 19.66 -15.53 2.01
C THR A 136 19.59 -14.86 3.37
N SER A 137 18.60 -14.00 3.61
CA SER A 137 18.37 -13.43 4.93
C SER A 137 17.91 -14.52 5.91
N LYS A 138 18.08 -14.28 7.22
CA LYS A 138 17.26 -15.02 8.21
C LYS A 138 15.77 -14.80 7.92
N ALA A 139 14.95 -15.79 8.28
CA ALA A 139 13.50 -15.63 8.28
C ALA A 139 13.08 -14.53 9.26
N LYS A 140 12.21 -13.62 8.81
CA LYS A 140 11.46 -12.73 9.69
C LYS A 140 10.03 -13.25 9.68
N ARG A 141 9.55 -13.75 10.82
CA ARG A 141 8.14 -14.09 11.01
C ARG A 141 7.35 -12.82 11.26
N TYR A 142 6.15 -12.76 10.72
CA TYR A 142 5.18 -11.70 10.98
C TYR A 142 3.76 -12.30 10.89
N THR A 143 2.92 -11.92 11.85
CA THR A 143 1.53 -12.36 11.93
C THR A 143 0.66 -11.26 11.35
N ILE A 144 -0.15 -11.58 10.32
CA ILE A 144 -1.08 -10.61 9.74
C ILE A 144 -2.14 -10.32 10.82
N PRO A 145 -2.30 -9.08 11.30
CA PRO A 145 -3.26 -8.82 12.36
C PRO A 145 -4.70 -9.11 11.89
N THR A 146 -5.53 -9.58 12.81
CA THR A 146 -6.99 -9.54 12.63
C THR A 146 -7.45 -8.08 12.64
N PRO A 147 -8.38 -7.67 11.76
CA PRO A 147 -9.06 -6.39 11.89
C PRO A 147 -9.76 -6.29 13.24
N VAL A 148 -10.01 -5.07 13.70
CA VAL A 148 -10.93 -4.79 14.80
C VAL A 148 -12.32 -5.36 14.51
N ALA A 149 -13.05 -5.81 15.54
CA ALA A 149 -14.48 -6.05 15.36
C ALA A 149 -15.22 -4.70 15.20
N HIS A 150 -16.20 -4.67 14.31
CA HIS A 150 -16.77 -3.44 13.75
C HIS A 150 -18.28 -3.59 13.50
N PRO A 151 -19.02 -2.47 13.38
CA PRO A 151 -20.38 -2.46 12.85
C PRO A 151 -20.46 -3.06 11.44
N GLU A 152 -21.60 -3.65 11.09
CA GLU A 152 -21.81 -4.22 9.76
C GLU A 152 -22.05 -3.12 8.72
N GLN A 153 -22.77 -2.06 9.12
CA GLN A 153 -23.11 -0.92 8.27
C GLN A 153 -22.90 0.41 9.01
N ALA A 154 -22.73 1.48 8.23
CA ALA A 154 -22.71 2.85 8.74
C ALA A 154 -23.40 3.79 7.75
N PHE A 155 -24.10 4.79 8.28
CA PHE A 155 -24.92 5.72 7.51
C PHE A 155 -24.59 7.16 7.90
N LEU A 156 -24.32 8.01 6.91
CA LEU A 156 -24.07 9.44 7.09
C LEU A 156 -25.34 10.30 6.90
N GLY A 157 -26.40 9.75 6.30
CA GLY A 157 -27.64 10.47 5.98
C GLY A 157 -27.50 11.42 4.79
N VAL A 158 -26.77 10.98 3.76
CA VAL A 158 -26.59 11.69 2.48
C VAL A 158 -27.90 11.82 1.70
N VAL A 159 -27.95 12.79 0.78
CA VAL A 159 -28.94 12.78 -0.32
C VAL A 159 -28.37 11.90 -1.43
N GLU A 160 -29.07 10.82 -1.77
CA GLU A 160 -28.65 9.89 -2.84
C GLU A 160 -28.99 10.49 -4.22
N GLY A 161 -28.09 10.35 -5.20
CA GLY A 161 -28.35 10.69 -6.60
C GLY A 161 -27.86 9.62 -7.57
N GLU A 162 -27.95 9.89 -8.88
CA GLU A 162 -27.57 8.91 -9.92
C GLU A 162 -26.04 8.75 -10.04
N GLY A 163 -25.46 7.96 -9.14
CA GLY A 163 -24.05 7.56 -9.16
C GLY A 163 -23.12 8.34 -8.21
N GLU A 164 -23.64 9.32 -7.47
CA GLU A 164 -22.91 10.05 -6.44
C GLU A 164 -23.85 10.39 -5.26
N ASP A 165 -23.28 10.42 -4.06
CA ASP A 165 -23.95 10.81 -2.81
C ASP A 165 -23.64 12.28 -2.49
N PHE A 166 -24.57 12.99 -1.88
CA PHE A 166 -24.44 14.43 -1.63
C PHE A 166 -24.62 14.82 -0.16
N LEU A 167 -23.88 15.84 0.26
CA LEU A 167 -24.17 16.62 1.46
C LEU A 167 -24.63 18.01 1.06
N VAL A 168 -25.68 18.50 1.71
CA VAL A 168 -26.26 19.81 1.45
C VAL A 168 -25.61 20.83 2.38
N ALA A 169 -25.09 21.91 1.82
CA ALA A 169 -24.53 23.03 2.58
C ALA A 169 -25.58 23.60 3.55
N GLY A 170 -25.16 23.97 4.76
CA GLY A 170 -26.02 24.47 5.84
C GLY A 170 -26.67 23.38 6.69
N ARG A 171 -26.74 22.12 6.22
CA ARG A 171 -27.21 20.98 7.02
C ARG A 171 -26.08 20.38 7.86
N THR A 172 -26.43 19.71 8.95
CA THR A 172 -25.49 19.00 9.83
C THR A 172 -25.79 17.51 9.83
N TYR A 173 -24.76 16.72 9.61
CA TYR A 173 -24.79 15.26 9.44
C TYR A 173 -24.02 14.58 10.56
N SER A 174 -24.47 13.39 10.97
CA SER A 174 -23.75 12.57 11.95
C SER A 174 -23.70 11.12 11.48
N VAL A 175 -22.54 10.49 11.60
CA VAL A 175 -22.40 9.06 11.28
C VAL A 175 -23.11 8.21 12.33
N SER A 176 -23.98 7.32 11.87
CA SER A 176 -24.66 6.29 12.66
C SER A 176 -24.21 4.89 12.21
N TYR A 177 -24.42 3.87 13.04
CA TYR A 177 -23.88 2.52 12.85
C TYR A 177 -24.93 1.44 13.14
N GLU A 178 -24.95 0.37 12.34
CA GLU A 178 -25.66 -0.87 12.66
C GLU A 178 -24.67 -1.91 13.20
N GLY A 179 -24.79 -2.21 14.50
CA GLY A 179 -23.82 -3.02 15.24
C GLY A 179 -22.94 -2.16 16.15
N GLN A 180 -21.83 -2.74 16.63
CA GLN A 180 -20.94 -2.09 17.60
C GLN A 180 -19.47 -2.28 17.23
N TRP A 181 -18.69 -1.24 17.50
CA TRP A 181 -17.23 -1.31 17.52
C TRP A 181 -16.74 -2.11 18.72
N GLN A 182 -15.62 -2.83 18.57
CA GLN A 182 -14.94 -3.47 19.69
C GLN A 182 -14.55 -2.44 20.77
N GLU A 183 -14.60 -2.82 22.04
CA GLU A 183 -14.03 -2.02 23.12
C GLU A 183 -12.51 -1.82 22.95
N GLY A 184 -12.02 -0.65 23.34
CA GLY A 184 -10.58 -0.33 23.34
C GLY A 184 -10.00 0.03 21.97
N ILE A 185 -10.83 0.30 20.96
CA ILE A 185 -10.43 0.85 19.67
C ILE A 185 -10.08 2.35 19.80
N GLN A 186 -9.12 2.81 19.00
CA GLN A 186 -8.91 4.24 18.71
C GLN A 186 -9.27 4.54 17.25
N PHE A 187 -9.66 5.78 16.96
CA PHE A 187 -10.20 6.17 15.67
C PHE A 187 -9.39 7.27 14.97
N ALA A 188 -9.26 7.18 13.65
CA ALA A 188 -8.92 8.29 12.76
C ALA A 188 -10.16 8.64 11.94
N LYS A 189 -10.65 9.88 12.01
CA LYS A 189 -11.96 10.25 11.47
C LYS A 189 -12.04 11.69 10.97
N GLY A 190 -12.92 11.93 10.00
CA GLY A 190 -13.14 13.25 9.41
C GLY A 190 -13.14 13.23 7.89
N VAL A 191 -12.85 14.38 7.28
CA VAL A 191 -12.54 14.50 5.85
C VAL A 191 -11.03 14.34 5.69
N ASP A 192 -10.56 13.36 4.92
CA ASP A 192 -9.13 13.11 4.70
C ASP A 192 -8.56 13.97 3.56
N ARG A 193 -9.41 14.26 2.56
CA ARG A 193 -9.16 15.18 1.45
C ARG A 193 -10.45 15.77 0.91
N PHE A 194 -10.29 16.91 0.26
CA PHE A 194 -11.27 17.44 -0.65
C PHE A 194 -10.66 17.71 -2.03
N SER A 195 -11.52 17.82 -3.03
CA SER A 195 -11.20 18.36 -4.36
C SER A 195 -12.24 19.38 -4.77
N THR A 196 -11.86 20.39 -5.55
CA THR A 196 -12.76 21.40 -6.13
C THR A 196 -12.94 21.18 -7.63
N ALA A 197 -14.04 21.69 -8.20
CA ALA A 197 -14.35 21.58 -9.63
C ALA A 197 -13.31 22.21 -10.57
N ASP A 198 -12.48 23.15 -10.10
CA ASP A 198 -11.37 23.76 -10.85
C ASP A 198 -10.05 22.96 -10.76
N GLY A 199 -10.06 21.80 -10.11
CA GLY A 199 -8.90 20.92 -9.95
C GLY A 199 -8.02 21.22 -8.73
N GLY A 200 -8.46 22.11 -7.85
CA GLY A 200 -7.88 22.26 -6.52
C GLY A 200 -8.07 20.99 -5.67
N PHE A 201 -7.17 20.81 -4.71
CA PHE A 201 -7.07 19.62 -3.88
C PHE A 201 -6.44 20.02 -2.54
N GLY A 202 -6.87 19.39 -1.44
CA GLY A 202 -6.22 19.53 -0.14
C GLY A 202 -6.23 18.22 0.63
N TRP A 203 -5.21 18.01 1.45
CA TRP A 203 -4.89 16.77 2.14
C TRP A 203 -4.72 16.97 3.65
N TYR A 204 -5.24 16.09 4.52
CA TYR A 204 -5.29 16.35 5.97
C TYR A 204 -3.93 16.57 6.65
N GLU A 205 -2.84 16.01 6.11
CA GLU A 205 -1.48 16.19 6.64
C GLU A 205 -0.86 17.55 6.22
N GLU A 206 -1.55 18.34 5.39
CA GLU A 206 -1.07 19.67 4.97
C GLU A 206 -1.26 20.71 6.07
N GLU A 207 -0.26 21.58 6.23
CA GLU A 207 -0.30 22.66 7.22
C GLU A 207 -1.44 23.64 6.90
N GLY A 208 -2.36 23.80 7.85
CA GLY A 208 -3.54 24.66 7.67
C GLY A 208 -4.71 24.01 6.94
N TYR A 209 -4.76 22.67 6.82
CA TYR A 209 -5.90 21.95 6.26
C TYR A 209 -7.24 22.41 6.90
N PRO A 210 -8.24 22.85 6.11
CA PRO A 210 -9.39 23.59 6.64
C PRO A 210 -10.55 22.71 7.13
N LEU A 211 -10.57 21.42 6.79
CA LEU A 211 -11.70 20.52 7.09
C LEU A 211 -11.44 19.69 8.35
N PRO A 212 -12.49 19.24 9.05
CA PRO A 212 -12.31 18.48 10.29
C PRO A 212 -11.67 17.11 10.01
N TRP A 213 -10.47 16.91 10.57
CA TRP A 213 -9.81 15.62 10.72
C TRP A 213 -9.36 15.43 12.16
N THR A 214 -9.36 14.20 12.66
CA THR A 214 -8.88 13.87 14.01
C THR A 214 -8.29 12.46 14.02
N GLU A 215 -7.01 12.37 14.33
CA GLU A 215 -6.31 11.11 14.63
C GLU A 215 -6.41 10.78 16.13
N HIS A 216 -6.28 9.50 16.47
CA HIS A 216 -6.32 8.99 17.86
C HIS A 216 -7.59 9.37 18.67
N ALA A 217 -8.71 9.61 18.00
CA ALA A 217 -9.98 9.88 18.65
C ALA A 217 -10.44 8.68 19.51
N PRO A 218 -11.06 8.91 20.69
CA PRO A 218 -11.47 7.84 21.60
C PRO A 218 -12.77 7.13 21.18
N ASP A 219 -13.48 7.64 20.17
CA ASP A 219 -14.78 7.16 19.72
C ASP A 219 -14.99 7.36 18.21
N ALA A 220 -15.98 6.66 17.67
CA ALA A 220 -16.35 6.67 16.25
C ALA A 220 -17.35 7.77 15.85
N SER A 221 -17.70 8.70 16.74
CA SER A 221 -18.69 9.76 16.43
C SER A 221 -18.08 10.79 15.48
N LEU A 222 -18.75 11.07 14.37
CA LEU A 222 -18.32 12.10 13.43
C LEU A 222 -19.53 12.96 13.07
N THR A 223 -19.38 14.27 13.24
CA THR A 223 -20.36 15.29 12.84
C THR A 223 -19.73 16.18 11.77
N LEU A 224 -20.47 16.44 10.71
CA LEU A 224 -20.05 17.26 9.56
C LEU A 224 -21.10 18.33 9.28
N SER A 225 -20.65 19.57 9.06
CA SER A 225 -21.51 20.72 8.79
C SER A 225 -20.93 21.52 7.61
N PRO A 226 -21.07 21.05 6.36
CA PRO A 226 -20.64 21.82 5.19
C PRO A 226 -21.36 23.17 5.12
N THR A 227 -20.68 24.18 4.57
CA THR A 227 -21.19 25.56 4.42
C THR A 227 -21.17 25.97 2.95
N GLU A 228 -21.71 27.14 2.61
CA GLU A 228 -21.72 27.67 1.24
C GLU A 228 -20.31 27.79 0.63
N GLU A 229 -19.29 28.04 1.44
CA GLU A 229 -17.87 28.09 1.02
C GLU A 229 -17.35 26.74 0.48
N HIS A 230 -18.07 25.66 0.75
CA HIS A 230 -17.72 24.30 0.33
C HIS A 230 -18.49 23.83 -0.90
N LEU A 231 -19.41 24.63 -1.46
CA LEU A 231 -20.19 24.26 -2.65
C LEU A 231 -19.27 23.93 -3.85
N GLY A 232 -19.57 22.84 -4.54
CA GLY A 232 -18.73 22.35 -5.65
C GLY A 232 -17.40 21.72 -5.22
N GLN A 233 -17.22 21.48 -3.91
CA GLN A 233 -16.21 20.54 -3.42
C GLN A 233 -16.76 19.11 -3.42
N SER A 234 -15.87 18.14 -3.62
CA SER A 234 -16.10 16.74 -3.27
C SER A 234 -15.23 16.37 -2.07
N TRP A 235 -15.84 15.77 -1.05
CA TRP A 235 -15.19 15.36 0.19
C TRP A 235 -15.04 13.85 0.25
N ASN A 236 -13.92 13.40 0.82
CA ASN A 236 -13.62 12.01 1.06
C ASN A 236 -13.59 11.80 2.58
N ILE A 237 -14.57 11.08 3.11
CA ILE A 237 -14.91 11.04 4.55
C ILE A 237 -14.62 9.65 5.10
N TYR A 238 -14.03 9.58 6.28
CA TYR A 238 -13.62 8.33 6.95
C TYR A 238 -14.05 8.31 8.41
N VAL A 239 -14.33 7.11 8.92
CA VAL A 239 -14.18 6.81 10.34
C VAL A 239 -13.48 5.46 10.49
N VAL A 240 -12.19 5.45 10.83
CA VAL A 240 -11.32 4.26 10.89
C VAL A 240 -10.92 3.90 12.32
N GLY A 241 -11.48 2.82 12.83
CA GLY A 241 -11.05 2.15 14.05
C GLY A 241 -9.79 1.30 13.83
N SER A 242 -8.87 1.35 14.78
CA SER A 242 -7.67 0.51 14.86
C SER A 242 -7.44 0.02 16.29
N ARG A 243 -6.71 -1.09 16.46
CA ARG A 243 -6.21 -1.46 17.80
C ARG A 243 -5.03 -0.55 18.14
N PRO A 244 -5.01 0.13 19.30
CA PRO A 244 -3.82 0.82 19.77
C PRO A 244 -2.72 -0.18 20.12
N ALA A 245 -1.47 0.17 19.83
CA ALA A 245 -0.32 -0.64 20.14
C ALA A 245 -0.13 -0.73 21.67
N PRO A 246 -0.03 -1.94 22.25
CA PRO A 246 0.29 -2.12 23.66
C PRO A 246 1.54 -1.34 24.09
N LYS A 247 1.61 -0.95 25.36
CA LYS A 247 2.73 -0.16 25.91
C LYS A 247 4.11 -0.84 25.75
N ASP A 248 4.13 -2.16 25.60
CA ASP A 248 5.34 -2.98 25.60
C ASP A 248 5.67 -3.62 24.24
N VAL A 249 5.09 -3.17 23.10
CA VAL A 249 5.36 -3.83 21.80
C VAL A 249 6.79 -3.55 21.31
N PRO A 250 7.65 -4.58 21.08
CA PRO A 250 9.02 -4.38 20.60
C PRO A 250 9.13 -4.14 19.07
N SER A 251 8.08 -3.62 18.43
CA SER A 251 8.06 -3.33 16.99
C SER A 251 8.77 -2.01 16.71
N GLN A 252 9.92 -2.09 16.04
CA GLN A 252 10.72 -0.91 15.69
C GLN A 252 9.90 0.04 14.80
N GLY A 253 9.52 1.21 15.34
CA GLY A 253 8.78 2.27 14.63
C GLY A 253 7.26 2.26 14.81
N ILE A 254 6.76 1.71 15.92
CA ILE A 254 5.38 1.89 16.39
C ILE A 254 5.50 2.21 17.89
N GLU A 255 5.01 3.38 18.32
CA GLU A 255 5.02 3.84 19.70
C GLU A 255 3.81 3.30 20.48
N ALA A 256 3.84 3.44 21.81
CA ALA A 256 2.75 3.01 22.67
C ALA A 256 1.50 3.87 22.43
N GLY A 257 0.42 3.26 21.93
CA GLY A 257 -0.79 3.96 21.52
C GLY A 257 -0.94 4.13 20.00
N ASP A 258 0.10 3.96 19.19
CA ASP A 258 0.00 4.05 17.73
C ASP A 258 -0.97 3.00 17.14
N PRO A 259 -1.57 3.24 15.96
CA PRO A 259 -2.39 2.22 15.28
C PRO A 259 -1.55 0.97 14.94
N VAL A 260 -2.04 -0.20 15.37
CA VAL A 260 -1.46 -1.49 14.96
C VAL A 260 -1.77 -1.72 13.49
N ARG A 261 -0.78 -1.43 12.64
CA ARG A 261 -0.88 -1.55 11.19
C ARG A 261 -1.32 -2.94 10.72
N GLY A 262 -2.39 -3.00 9.95
CA GLY A 262 -3.09 -4.21 9.50
C GLY A 262 -4.25 -4.67 10.40
N SER A 263 -4.60 -3.91 11.44
CA SER A 263 -5.78 -4.17 12.30
C SER A 263 -6.97 -3.25 12.03
N GLU A 264 -6.88 -2.37 11.04
CA GLU A 264 -7.82 -1.28 10.84
C GLU A 264 -9.09 -1.71 10.11
N TRP A 265 -10.20 -1.04 10.45
CA TRP A 265 -11.48 -1.10 9.75
C TRP A 265 -12.21 0.24 9.94
N GLY A 266 -13.08 0.65 9.01
CA GLY A 266 -13.59 2.02 8.97
C GLY A 266 -14.27 2.59 7.73
N HIS A 267 -15.56 2.84 7.84
CA HIS A 267 -16.42 3.25 6.73
C HIS A 267 -15.94 4.51 6.00
N ARG A 268 -16.21 4.54 4.69
CA ARG A 268 -15.84 5.62 3.77
C ARG A 268 -17.09 6.15 3.07
N TRP A 269 -17.17 7.46 2.90
CA TRP A 269 -18.05 8.10 1.93
C TRP A 269 -17.23 8.98 0.99
N TYR A 270 -17.65 9.06 -0.27
CA TYR A 270 -17.18 10.08 -1.20
C TYR A 270 -18.42 10.84 -1.64
N VAL A 271 -18.47 12.13 -1.34
CA VAL A 271 -19.69 12.94 -1.47
C VAL A 271 -19.36 14.28 -2.11
N SER A 272 -20.29 14.83 -2.87
CA SER A 272 -20.19 16.23 -3.34
C SER A 272 -21.08 17.16 -2.51
N ILE A 273 -20.65 18.42 -2.38
CA ILE A 273 -21.33 19.44 -1.59
C ILE A 273 -22.20 20.32 -2.50
N ILE A 274 -23.52 20.31 -2.26
CA ILE A 274 -24.54 20.98 -3.07
C ILE A 274 -25.38 21.99 -2.28
N SER A 275 -26.10 22.88 -2.98
CA SER A 275 -27.03 23.81 -2.34
C SER A 275 -28.36 23.15 -1.96
N GLU A 276 -29.16 23.80 -1.12
CA GLU A 276 -30.51 23.32 -0.80
C GLU A 276 -31.42 23.28 -2.03
N GLU A 277 -31.23 24.20 -2.98
CA GLU A 277 -31.97 24.24 -4.25
C GLU A 277 -31.69 23.00 -5.10
N GLN A 278 -30.41 22.64 -5.26
CA GLN A 278 -30.00 21.44 -5.99
C GLN A 278 -30.48 20.16 -5.30
N ALA A 279 -30.50 20.12 -3.96
CA ALA A 279 -31.03 18.98 -3.22
C ALA A 279 -32.54 18.81 -3.45
N ALA A 280 -33.30 19.90 -3.48
CA ALA A 280 -34.74 19.87 -3.76
C ALA A 280 -35.07 19.41 -5.20
N GLU A 281 -34.17 19.65 -6.17
CA GLU A 281 -34.29 19.12 -7.53
C GLU A 281 -34.01 17.61 -7.63
N LEU A 282 -33.21 17.03 -6.72
CA LEU A 282 -32.93 15.59 -6.65
C LEU A 282 -34.01 14.82 -5.85
N GLU A 283 -34.65 15.47 -4.88
CA GLU A 283 -35.68 14.88 -4.02
C GLU A 283 -37.11 14.89 -4.63
N GLY A 284 -37.31 15.53 -5.80
CA GLY A 284 -38.62 15.84 -6.40
C GLY A 284 -39.04 15.05 -7.65
#